data_AF-A0AAV8X3L4-F1
#
_entry.id   AF-A0AAV8X3L4-F1
#
_cell.length_a   1.000
_cell.length_b   1.000
_cell.length_c   1.000
_cell.angle_alpha   90.00
_cell.angle_beta   90.00
_cell.angle_gamma   90.00
#
_symmetry.space_group_name_H-M   'P 1'
#
loop_
_entity.id
_entity.type
_entity.pdbx_description
1 polymer ?
#
loop_
_entity_poly.entity_id
_entity_poly.type
_entity_poly.pdbx_seq_one_letter_code
_entity_poly.pdbx_strand_id
1 'polypeptide(L)'
;MVRKLLPVADTVFDLRIPRVLGDVIQNVPDSPGYDHNFCVTRGSEQGNLFVARVSHPSTGRTLEVYSNQPGIQFYTGNFFA
;
A
#
# COMPACT_ATOMS: atom_id res chain seq x y z
N MET A 1 -13.20 17.32 -10.35
CA MET A 1 -12.44 16.17 -9.80
C MET A 1 -12.16 16.47 -8.33
N VAL A 2 -12.91 15.87 -7.41
CA VAL A 2 -12.73 16.09 -5.97
C VAL A 2 -11.78 15.01 -5.45
N ARG A 3 -10.60 15.40 -4.95
CA ARG A 3 -9.66 14.48 -4.29
C ARG A 3 -10.22 14.18 -2.90
N LYS A 4 -10.70 12.96 -2.67
CA LYS A 4 -11.27 12.54 -1.38
C LYS A 4 -10.31 11.58 -0.67
N LEU A 5 -10.11 11.80 0.62
CA LEU A 5 -9.48 10.83 1.51
C LEU A 5 -10.54 9.81 1.93
N LEU A 6 -10.26 8.53 1.70
CA LEU A 6 -11.16 7.43 2.06
C LEU A 6 -10.51 6.58 3.16
N PRO A 7 -11.30 6.13 4.16
CA PRO A 7 -10.79 5.17 5.13
C PRO A 7 -10.50 3.84 4.44
N VAL A 8 -9.44 3.16 4.89
CA VAL A 8 -9.09 1.83 4.38
C VAL A 8 -9.79 0.69 5.12
N ALA A 9 -10.24 0.93 6.35
CA ALA A 9 -10.87 -0.09 7.19
C ALA A 9 -12.03 -0.77 6.47
N ASP A 10 -12.08 -2.10 6.58
CA ASP A 10 -13.11 -2.95 5.97
C ASP A 10 -13.17 -2.86 4.43
N THR A 11 -12.05 -2.50 3.79
CA THR A 11 -11.90 -2.48 2.32
C THR A 11 -10.72 -3.33 1.85
N VAL A 12 -10.63 -3.58 0.55
CA VAL A 12 -9.46 -4.19 -0.09
C VAL A 12 -8.18 -3.35 0.07
N PHE A 13 -8.32 -2.07 0.41
CA PHE A 13 -7.21 -1.18 0.71
C PHE A 13 -6.70 -1.31 2.16
N ASP A 14 -7.30 -2.15 3.02
CA ASP A 14 -6.75 -2.38 4.36
C ASP A 14 -5.54 -3.32 4.33
N LEU A 15 -4.37 -2.73 4.03
CA LEU A 15 -3.08 -3.42 4.00
C LEU A 15 -2.30 -3.27 5.31
N ARG A 16 -2.94 -2.81 6.40
CA ARG A 16 -2.29 -2.62 7.71
C ARG A 16 -1.97 -3.95 8.40
N ILE A 17 -2.79 -4.96 8.12
CA ILE A 17 -2.50 -6.35 8.48
C ILE A 17 -1.95 -7.02 7.21
N PRO A 18 -0.82 -7.76 7.28
CA PRO A 18 -0.27 -8.43 6.11
C PRO A 18 -1.31 -9.27 5.36
N ARG A 19 -1.28 -9.18 4.03
CA ARG A 19 -2.13 -9.95 3.11
C ARG A 19 -1.27 -10.58 2.03
N VAL A 20 -1.68 -11.74 1.54
CA VAL A 20 -1.14 -12.28 0.29
C VAL A 20 -1.69 -11.42 -0.85
N LEU A 21 -0.81 -10.77 -1.61
CA LEU A 21 -1.23 -9.79 -2.62
C LEU A 21 -2.19 -10.39 -3.66
N GLY A 22 -1.95 -11.64 -4.07
CA GLY A 22 -2.79 -12.36 -5.03
C GLY A 22 -4.26 -12.50 -4.62
N ASP A 23 -4.55 -12.56 -3.31
CA ASP A 23 -5.92 -12.75 -2.80
C ASP A 23 -6.76 -11.48 -2.86
N VAL A 24 -6.10 -10.31 -2.93
CA VAL A 24 -6.77 -9.00 -2.82
C VAL A 24 -6.64 -8.14 -4.07
N ILE A 25 -5.59 -8.32 -4.88
CA ILE A 25 -5.28 -7.43 -6.02
C ILE A 25 -6.36 -7.40 -7.10
N GLN A 26 -7.06 -8.51 -7.32
CA GLN A 26 -8.14 -8.61 -8.32
C GLN A 26 -9.46 -7.96 -7.84
N ASN A 27 -9.55 -7.62 -6.55
CA ASN A 27 -10.76 -7.04 -5.96
C ASN A 27 -10.69 -5.51 -5.88
N VAL A 28 -9.65 -4.89 -6.45
CA VAL A 28 -9.54 -3.43 -6.53
C VAL A 28 -10.63 -2.90 -7.48
N PRO A 29 -11.49 -1.97 -7.03
CA PRO A 29 -12.57 -1.44 -7.87
C PRO A 29 -12.02 -0.72 -9.11
N ASP A 30 -12.64 -0.98 -10.25
CA ASP A 30 -12.38 -0.30 -11.53
C ASP A 30 -10.90 -0.32 -11.99
N SER A 31 -10.09 -1.27 -11.51
CA SER A 31 -8.66 -1.37 -11.82
C SER A 31 -8.16 -2.83 -11.74
N PRO A 32 -7.22 -3.26 -12.60
CA PRO A 32 -6.63 -4.62 -12.54
C PRO A 32 -5.66 -4.82 -11.35
N GLY A 33 -5.41 -3.77 -10.57
CA GLY A 33 -4.55 -3.80 -9.40
C GLY A 33 -4.47 -2.44 -8.71
N TYR A 34 -3.50 -2.26 -7.81
CA TYR A 34 -3.33 -0.99 -7.12
C TYR A 34 -2.65 0.04 -8.02
N ASP A 35 -3.23 1.24 -8.09
CA ASP A 35 -2.57 2.47 -8.53
C ASP A 35 -3.04 3.63 -7.64
N HIS A 36 -2.78 3.50 -6.34
CA HIS A 36 -3.35 4.38 -5.32
C HIS A 36 -2.26 4.93 -4.42
N ASN A 37 -2.41 6.21 -4.06
CA ASN A 37 -1.63 6.80 -2.98
C ASN A 37 -2.26 6.44 -1.62
N PHE A 38 -1.51 5.75 -0.78
CA PHE A 38 -1.86 5.52 0.61
C PHE A 38 -1.37 6.68 1.46
N CYS A 39 -2.27 7.25 2.28
CA CYS A 39 -1.91 8.26 3.25
C CYS A 39 -1.22 7.61 4.45
N VAL A 40 0.00 8.05 4.75
CA VAL A 40 0.76 7.55 5.90
C VAL A 40 0.35 8.34 7.14
N THR A 41 -0.21 7.65 8.13
CA THR A 41 -0.53 8.27 9.42
C THR A 41 0.78 8.64 10.13
N ARG A 42 0.95 9.93 10.43
CA ARG A 42 2.06 10.44 11.23
C ARG A 42 1.53 10.89 12.59
N GLY A 43 2.19 10.44 13.65
CA GLY A 43 2.08 11.07 14.97
C GLY A 43 2.93 12.35 15.04
N SER A 44 3.38 12.71 16.25
CA SER A 44 4.33 13.82 16.46
C SER A 44 5.78 13.46 16.15
N GLU A 45 6.03 12.27 15.61
CA GLU A 45 7.38 11.75 15.37
C GLU A 45 8.07 12.48 14.21
N GLN A 46 9.34 12.81 14.42
CA GLN A 46 10.21 13.45 13.44
C GLN A 46 11.10 12.40 12.77
N GLY A 47 11.35 12.56 11.47
CA GLY A 47 12.23 11.67 10.70
C GLY A 47 11.50 10.63 9.83
N ASN A 48 12.24 9.57 9.47
CA ASN A 48 11.71 8.48 8.65
C ASN A 48 10.92 7.51 9.52
N LEU A 49 9.69 7.22 9.11
CA LEU A 49 8.80 6.27 9.79
C LEU A 49 8.63 5.02 8.93
N PHE A 50 8.27 3.91 9.56
CA PHE A 50 7.86 2.72 8.83
C PHE A 50 6.63 3.03 7.98
N VAL A 51 6.69 2.70 6.69
CA VAL A 51 5.61 2.97 5.72
C VAL A 51 5.02 1.69 5.17
N ALA A 52 5.85 0.73 4.77
CA ALA A 52 5.40 -0.51 4.16
C ALA A 52 6.45 -1.62 4.33
N ARG A 53 5.96 -2.87 4.27
CA ARG A 53 6.79 -4.07 4.16
C ARG A 53 6.22 -4.96 3.07
N VAL A 54 7.11 -5.54 2.26
CA VAL A 54 6.78 -6.62 1.34
C VAL A 54 7.70 -7.80 1.67
N SER A 55 7.09 -8.98 1.80
CA SER A 55 7.83 -10.22 2.04
C SER A 55 7.50 -11.22 0.94
N HIS A 56 8.52 -11.95 0.48
CA HIS A 56 8.39 -13.01 -0.52
C HIS A 56 8.77 -14.35 0.14
N PRO A 57 7.79 -15.14 0.62
CA PRO A 57 8.05 -16.30 1.47
C PRO A 57 8.95 -17.35 0.83
N SER A 58 8.78 -17.62 -0.47
CA SER A 58 9.53 -18.68 -1.16
C SER A 58 11.03 -18.41 -1.23
N THR A 59 11.47 -17.14 -1.19
CA THR A 59 12.89 -16.78 -1.16
C THR A 59 13.34 -16.25 0.20
N GLY A 60 12.42 -16.08 1.16
CA GLY A 60 12.69 -15.45 2.46
C GLY A 60 13.06 -13.96 2.40
N ARG A 61 12.93 -13.30 1.24
CA ARG A 61 13.33 -11.89 1.07
C ARG A 61 12.28 -10.98 1.67
N THR A 62 12.73 -9.89 2.30
CA THR A 62 11.87 -8.82 2.80
C THR A 62 12.44 -7.47 2.39
N LEU A 63 11.56 -6.58 1.93
CA LEU A 63 11.83 -5.18 1.70
C LEU A 63 10.99 -4.36 2.68
N GLU A 64 11.64 -3.44 3.39
CA GLU A 64 10.99 -2.45 4.24
C GLU A 64 11.25 -1.06 3.69
N VAL A 65 10.22 -0.21 3.75
CA VAL A 65 10.29 1.18 3.33
C VAL A 65 10.10 2.07 4.54
N TYR A 66 11.11 2.92 4.80
CA TYR A 66 11.06 3.97 5.80
C TYR A 66 11.13 5.33 5.10
N SER A 67 10.24 6.26 5.46
CA SER A 67 10.14 7.55 4.76
C SER A 67 9.61 8.68 5.64
N ASN A 68 10.03 9.91 5.32
CA ASN A 68 9.50 11.15 5.88
C ASN A 68 8.37 11.77 5.03
N GLN A 69 7.89 11.07 4.00
CA GLN A 69 6.81 11.53 3.12
C GLN A 69 5.40 11.30 3.74
N PRO A 70 4.39 12.11 3.34
CA PRO A 70 3.02 12.00 3.86
C PRO A 70 2.20 10.86 3.24
N GLY A 71 2.71 10.21 2.19
CA GLY A 71 2.05 9.13 1.50
C GLY A 71 3.03 8.23 0.75
N ILE A 72 2.51 7.12 0.24
CA ILE A 72 3.22 6.18 -0.64
C ILE A 72 2.32 5.81 -1.81
N GLN A 73 2.82 5.97 -3.03
CA GLN A 73 2.18 5.40 -4.21
C GLN A 73 2.44 3.90 -4.21
N PHE A 74 1.39 3.10 -4.17
CA PHE A 74 1.48 1.66 -4.40
C PHE A 74 0.90 1.35 -5.78
N TYR A 75 1.80 1.04 -6.71
CA TYR A 75 1.48 0.69 -8.09
C TYR A 75 1.94 -0.74 -8.38
N THR A 76 1.02 -1.57 -8.87
CA THR A 76 1.29 -3.00 -9.13
C THR A 76 1.61 -3.32 -10.59
N GLY A 77 2.01 -2.33 -11.40
CA GLY A 77 2.45 -2.60 -12.77
C GLY A 77 1.30 -2.95 -13.73
N ASN A 78 0.11 -2.41 -13.49
CA ASN A 78 -1.17 -2.76 -14.12
C ASN A 78 -1.20 -2.76 -15.66
N PHE A 79 -0.25 -2.09 -16.32
CA PHE A 79 -0.22 -1.93 -17.79
C PHE A 79 1.03 -2.51 -18.44
N PHE A 80 1.76 -3.38 -17.74
CA PHE A 80 2.86 -4.14 -18.32
C PHE A 80 2.38 -5.57 -18.57
N ALA A 81 2.09 -5.87 -19.83
CA ALA A 81 1.88 -7.22 -20.34
C ALA A 81 3.19 -7.75 -20.94
#